data_AF-A0A5M9QHA3-F1
#
_entry.id   AF-A0A5M9QHA3-F1
#
_cell.length_a   1.000
_cell.length_b   1.000
_cell.length_c   1.000
_cell.angle_alpha   90.00
_cell.angle_beta   90.00
_cell.angle_gamma   90.00
#
_symmetry.space_group_name_H-M   'P 1'
#
loop_
_entity.id
_entity.type
_entity.pdbx_description
1 polymer ?
#
loop_
_entity_poly.entity_id
_entity_poly.type
_entity_poly.pdbx_seq_one_letter_code
_entity_poly.pdbx_strand_id
1 'polypeptide(L)'
;MASGPGITHILLERVPVQNNSKAFVTLQNSGSFYHPQVIFNKKDFLDFFKDLGFVLIDEWNDYVDSAIIPFHRDISANNYQGFYLQNKFKSNLI
;
A
#
# COMPACT_ATOMS: atom_id res chain seq x y z
N MET A 1 -10.31 -32.24 0.76
CA MET A 1 -10.90 -31.15 1.56
C MET A 1 -10.97 -29.93 0.67
N ALA A 2 -12.17 -29.47 0.30
CA ALA A 2 -12.31 -28.27 -0.53
C ALA A 2 -11.96 -27.06 0.34
N SER A 3 -10.80 -26.44 0.10
CA SER A 3 -10.54 -25.11 0.65
C SER A 3 -11.58 -24.16 0.05
N GLY A 4 -12.23 -23.35 0.89
CA GLY A 4 -13.22 -22.37 0.42
C GLY A 4 -12.64 -21.44 -0.65
N PRO A 5 -13.46 -20.57 -1.27
CA PRO A 5 -13.01 -19.62 -2.27
C PRO A 5 -12.14 -18.54 -1.58
N GLY A 6 -10.90 -18.88 -1.22
CA GLY A 6 -10.03 -17.98 -0.48
C GLY A 6 -9.79 -16.67 -1.24
N ILE A 7 -9.34 -15.64 -0.52
CA ILE A 7 -9.27 -14.23 -0.95
C ILE A 7 -8.84 -14.08 -2.42
N THR A 8 -9.75 -13.54 -3.22
CA THR A 8 -9.57 -13.27 -4.66
C THR A 8 -9.31 -11.79 -4.95
N HIS A 9 -9.80 -10.88 -4.11
CA HIS A 9 -9.70 -9.44 -4.30
C HIS A 9 -9.25 -8.78 -3.00
N ILE A 10 -8.35 -7.81 -3.11
CA ILE A 10 -7.92 -6.95 -2.01
C ILE A 10 -8.07 -5.51 -2.48
N LEU A 11 -8.79 -4.72 -1.69
CA LEU A 11 -8.90 -3.28 -1.86
C LEU A 11 -8.21 -2.61 -0.67
N LEU A 12 -7.22 -1.78 -0.95
CA LEU A 12 -6.54 -0.95 0.03
C LEU A 12 -6.82 0.49 -0.36
N GLU A 13 -7.51 1.24 0.49
CA GLU A 13 -7.90 2.60 0.13
C GLU A 13 -6.75 3.59 0.29
N ARG A 14 -5.96 3.42 1.34
CA ARG A 14 -5.03 4.42 1.84
C ARG A 14 -3.73 3.81 2.34
N VAL A 15 -2.71 3.81 1.50
CA VAL A 15 -1.38 3.29 1.84
C VAL A 15 -0.32 4.38 1.67
N PRO A 16 0.44 4.72 2.72
CA PRO A 16 1.59 5.61 2.60
C PRO A 16 2.73 4.92 1.87
N VAL A 17 2.96 5.30 0.61
CA VAL A 17 4.03 4.76 -0.24
C VAL A 17 4.91 5.87 -0.81
N GLN A 18 6.16 5.54 -1.11
CA GLN A 18 7.14 6.37 -1.81
C GLN A 18 8.08 5.50 -2.66
N ASN A 19 8.92 6.11 -3.50
CA ASN A 19 9.75 5.38 -4.48
C ASN A 19 11.28 5.46 -4.26
N ASN A 20 11.74 6.32 -3.36
CA ASN A 20 13.13 6.75 -3.26
C ASN A 20 13.94 6.07 -2.12
N SER A 21 13.29 5.39 -1.17
CA SER A 21 13.98 4.67 -0.09
C SER A 21 13.33 3.31 0.22
N LYS A 22 13.97 2.48 1.04
CA LYS A 22 13.35 1.28 1.62
C LYS A 22 12.24 1.67 2.60
N ALA A 23 11.37 0.73 2.98
CA ALA A 23 10.36 1.00 3.99
C ALA A 23 10.99 1.44 5.32
N PHE A 24 10.34 2.39 6.01
CA PHE A 24 10.80 2.91 7.30
C PHE A 24 9.61 3.31 8.18
N VAL A 25 9.87 3.50 9.47
CA VAL A 25 8.87 4.00 10.43
C VAL A 25 9.19 5.47 10.73
N THR A 26 8.15 6.30 10.75
CA THR A 26 8.23 7.71 11.17
C THR A 26 7.14 8.00 12.20
N LEU A 27 7.23 9.14 12.88
CA LEU A 27 6.17 9.65 13.75
C LEU A 27 5.36 10.69 12.97
N GLN A 28 4.04 10.48 12.84
CA GLN A 28 3.15 11.43 12.19
C GLN A 28 2.28 12.14 13.23
N ASN A 29 2.00 13.42 12.96
CA ASN A 29 1.14 14.27 13.77
C ASN A 29 -0.25 14.36 13.12
N SER A 30 -1.27 13.85 13.79
CA SER A 30 -2.68 13.90 13.34
C SER A 30 -3.46 15.06 13.99
N GLY A 31 -2.76 16.06 14.51
CA GLY A 31 -3.33 17.21 15.23
C GLY A 31 -3.52 16.92 16.72
N SER A 32 -4.36 15.94 17.06
CA SER A 32 -4.71 15.62 18.45
C SER A 32 -3.82 14.54 19.10
N PHE A 33 -3.10 13.77 18.29
CA PHE A 33 -2.17 12.76 18.76
C PHE A 33 -1.04 12.54 17.75
N TYR A 34 0.02 11.89 18.23
CA TYR A 34 1.10 11.39 17.41
C TYR A 34 0.98 9.88 17.28
N HIS A 35 1.31 9.34 16.11
CA HIS A 35 1.28 7.90 15.89
C HIS A 35 2.49 7.46 15.06
N PRO A 36 3.07 6.28 15.35
CA PRO A 36 4.04 5.68 14.46
C PRO A 36 3.35 5.28 13.16
N GLN A 37 3.98 5.57 12.03
CA GLN A 37 3.48 5.21 10.71
C GLN A 37 4.60 4.60 9.87
N VAL A 38 4.31 3.46 9.27
CA VAL A 38 5.19 2.84 8.28
C VAL A 38 4.99 3.56 6.96
N ILE A 39 6.07 3.99 6.31
CA ILE A 39 6.07 4.43 4.92
C ILE A 39 6.70 3.32 4.10
N PHE A 40 5.98 2.78 3.13
CA PHE A 40 6.48 1.68 2.30
C PHE A 40 7.24 2.20 1.07
N ASN A 41 8.20 1.41 0.59
CA ASN A 41 8.61 1.52 -0.80
C ASN A 41 7.50 0.90 -1.67
N LYS A 42 6.98 1.61 -2.66
CA LYS A 42 5.86 1.14 -3.49
C LYS A 42 6.18 -0.17 -4.21
N LYS A 43 7.39 -0.29 -4.76
CA LYS A 43 7.81 -1.49 -5.49
C LYS A 43 7.85 -2.69 -4.56
N ASP A 44 8.53 -2.57 -3.42
CA ASP A 44 8.63 -3.67 -2.44
C ASP A 44 7.25 -4.07 -1.90
N PHE A 45 6.36 -3.08 -1.69
CA PHE A 45 4.98 -3.31 -1.26
C PHE A 45 4.18 -4.13 -2.27
N LEU A 46 4.25 -3.79 -3.56
CA LEU A 46 3.54 -4.51 -4.61
C LEU A 46 4.16 -5.88 -4.90
N ASP A 47 5.50 -6.00 -4.80
CA ASP A 47 6.20 -7.27 -4.97
C ASP A 47 5.78 -8.30 -3.91
N PHE A 48 5.54 -7.87 -2.66
CA PHE A 48 4.99 -8.74 -1.62
C PHE A 48 3.66 -9.40 -2.06
N PHE A 49 2.73 -8.62 -2.65
CA PHE A 49 1.46 -9.17 -3.14
C PHE A 49 1.65 -10.04 -4.38
N LYS A 50 2.59 -9.68 -5.26
CA LYS A 50 2.96 -10.47 -6.42
C LYS A 50 3.46 -11.86 -6.04
N ASP A 51 4.29 -11.96 -5.02
CA ASP A 51 4.82 -13.24 -4.51
C ASP A 51 3.71 -14.12 -3.91
N LEU A 52 2.62 -13.51 -3.44
CA LEU A 52 1.41 -14.19 -2.99
C LEU A 52 0.43 -14.55 -4.12
N GLY A 53 0.77 -14.24 -5.38
CA GLY A 53 -0.06 -14.54 -6.55
C GLY A 53 -1.12 -13.51 -6.91
N PHE A 54 -1.06 -12.33 -6.28
CA PHE A 54 -1.90 -11.20 -6.66
C PHE A 54 -1.24 -10.39 -7.78
N VAL A 55 -2.06 -9.71 -8.55
CA VAL A 55 -1.63 -8.70 -9.50
C VAL A 55 -2.31 -7.38 -9.18
N LEU A 56 -1.61 -6.28 -9.45
CA LEU A 56 -2.22 -4.95 -9.44
C LEU A 56 -3.16 -4.83 -10.63
N ILE A 57 -4.42 -4.51 -10.36
CA ILE A 57 -5.44 -4.24 -11.37
C ILE A 57 -5.61 -2.75 -11.56
N ASP A 58 -5.66 -1.99 -10.46
CA ASP A 58 -5.82 -0.54 -10.50
C ASP A 58 -5.12 0.14 -9.32
N GLU A 59 -4.75 1.41 -9.50
CA GLU A 59 -4.17 2.27 -8.47
C GLU A 59 -4.65 3.71 -8.61
N TRP A 60 -4.86 4.37 -7.49
CA TRP A 60 -5.28 5.77 -7.44
C TRP A 60 -4.57 6.55 -6.34
N ASN A 61 -4.58 7.87 -6.47
CA ASN A 61 -4.08 8.75 -5.43
C ASN A 61 -5.23 9.16 -4.51
N ASP A 62 -4.99 9.06 -3.21
CA ASP A 62 -5.77 9.75 -2.18
C ASP A 62 -5.10 11.10 -1.89
N TYR A 63 -5.72 12.18 -2.38
CA TYR A 63 -5.24 13.54 -2.20
C TYR A 63 -5.64 14.16 -0.85
N VAL A 64 -6.40 13.44 -0.02
CA VAL A 64 -6.80 13.92 1.31
C VAL A 64 -5.64 13.79 2.30
N ASP A 65 -4.89 12.69 2.21
CA ASP A 65 -3.88 12.33 3.20
C ASP A 65 -2.47 12.30 2.65
N SER A 66 -1.51 12.65 3.51
CA SER A 66 -0.09 12.63 3.19
C SER A 66 0.73 12.39 4.46
N ALA A 67 1.95 11.89 4.27
CA ALA A 67 2.93 11.73 5.34
C ALA A 67 4.16 12.54 4.98
N ILE A 68 4.15 13.78 5.44
CA ILE A 68 5.23 14.71 5.15
C ILE A 68 6.31 14.57 6.20
N ILE A 69 7.54 14.38 5.73
CA ILE A 69 8.72 14.31 6.57
C ILE A 69 9.49 15.62 6.38
N PRO A 70 9.52 16.48 7.41
CA PRO A 70 10.28 17.72 7.35
C PRO A 70 11.74 17.44 6.98
N PHE A 71 12.29 18.27 6.09
CA PHE A 71 13.67 18.15 5.57
C PHE A 71 14.00 16.88 4.77
N HIS A 72 13.03 15.99 4.54
CA HIS A 72 13.18 14.75 3.75
C HIS A 72 11.98 14.56 2.80
N ARG A 73 11.72 15.57 1.97
CA ARG A 73 10.57 15.62 1.06
C ARG A 73 10.65 14.58 -0.07
N ASP A 74 11.86 14.17 -0.41
CA ASP A 74 12.16 13.13 -1.39
C ASP A 74 11.65 11.74 -0.97
N ILE A 75 11.56 11.46 0.34
CA ILE A 75 11.06 10.18 0.87
C ILE A 75 9.70 10.32 1.59
N SER A 76 9.02 11.45 1.42
CA SER A 76 7.67 11.66 1.94
C SER A 76 6.62 10.94 1.06
N ALA A 77 5.53 10.46 1.67
CA ALA A 77 4.35 10.04 0.93
C ALA A 77 3.48 11.27 0.67
N ASN A 78 3.69 11.93 -0.48
CA ASN A 78 3.03 13.21 -0.81
C ASN A 78 1.52 13.10 -0.97
N ASN A 79 1.05 11.93 -1.36
CA ASN A 79 -0.33 11.47 -1.29
C ASN A 79 -0.28 10.01 -0.84
N TYR A 80 -1.35 9.55 -0.21
CA TYR A 80 -1.51 8.12 -0.03
C TYR A 80 -2.00 7.51 -1.34
N GLN A 81 -1.81 6.21 -1.49
CA GLN A 81 -2.27 5.51 -2.67
C GLN A 81 -3.23 4.39 -2.30
N GLY A 82 -4.25 4.26 -3.13
CA GLY A 82 -5.13 3.12 -3.11
C GLY A 82 -4.70 2.08 -4.14
N PHE A 83 -4.95 0.82 -3.83
CA PHE A 83 -4.59 -0.33 -4.66
C PHE A 83 -5.75 -1.32 -4.73
N TYR A 84 -6.08 -1.73 -5.95
CA TYR A 84 -6.93 -2.89 -6.20
C TYR A 84 -6.07 -4.05 -6.73
N LEU A 85 -6.04 -5.14 -5.97
CA LEU A 85 -5.25 -6.33 -6.26
C LEU A 85 -6.17 -7.53 -6.46
N GLN A 86 -5.86 -8.39 -7.43
CA GLN A 86 -6.63 -9.60 -7.72
C GLN A 86 -5.72 -10.84 -7.79
N ASN A 87 -6.16 -11.95 -7.19
CA ASN A 87 -5.47 -13.22 -7.25
C ASN A 87 -5.70 -13.91 -8.60
N LYS A 88 -4.67 -14.00 -9.45
CA LYS A 88 -4.79 -14.62 -10.78
C LYS A 88 -5.02 -16.13 -10.73
N PHE A 89 -4.52 -16.82 -9.71
CA PHE A 89 -4.67 -18.27 -9.60
C PHE A 89 -6.12 -18.70 -9.36
N LYS A 90 -6.96 -17.80 -8.82
CA LYS A 90 -8.37 -18.08 -8.50
C LYS A 90 -9.37 -17.36 -9.40
N SER A 91 -8.96 -16.34 -10.15
CA SER A 91 -9.84 -15.65 -11.09
C SER A 91 -10.12 -16.44 -12.37
N ASN A 92 -9.23 -17.38 -12.77
CA ASN A 92 -9.40 -18.21 -13.97
C ASN A 92 -10.25 -19.48 -13.74
N LEU A 93 -10.91 -19.59 -12.58
CA LEU A 93 -11.75 -20.74 -12.18
C LEU A 93 -13.25 -20.47 -12.33
N ILE A 94 -13.63 -19.40 -13.05
CA ILE A 94 -15.02 -19.00 -13.31
C ILE A 94 -15.27 -18.97 -14.82
#